data_AF-A0A9D4IN45-F1
#
_entry.id   AF-A0A9D4IN45-F1
#
_cell.length_a   1.000
_cell.length_b   1.000
_cell.length_c   1.000
_cell.angle_alpha   90.00
_cell.angle_beta   90.00
_cell.angle_gamma   90.00
#
_symmetry.space_group_name_H-M   'P 1'
#
loop_
_entity.id
_entity.type
_entity.pdbx_description
1 polymer ?
#
loop_
_entity_poly.entity_id
_entity_poly.type
_entity_poly.pdbx_seq_one_letter_code
_entity_poly.pdbx_strand_id
1 'polypeptide(L)'
;MCVFFQAATNNKATTMTKAFMTGTQRYGVPSRVRNDHGLENNGVGAFMIAHRGPRRGSFITGTSVHNPRIERMWRDLFASATSVFHSLFTYLEESEQLDLANPVHMWCLHHVFVPHVQRALDIFREGWNLHRLSGERGRTPTQLYIEGMMRQAGQGHRGIDDMVFRAPEGAIQDHEEYGIDDEVEVAPQEDMIINVSNVDCPLNEQDFTRLEQTVNIESDHKGVDCFLACVEFCNSVL
;
A
#
# COMPACT_ATOMS: atom_id res chain seq x y z
N MET A 1 15.02 -0.37 2.35
CA MET A 1 14.44 -1.16 1.25
C MET A 1 12.94 -0.99 1.32
N CYS A 2 12.27 -0.78 0.19
CA CYS A 2 10.81 -0.79 0.11
C CYS A 2 10.32 -2.24 -0.07
N VAL A 3 9.50 -2.72 0.87
CA VAL A 3 9.04 -4.11 0.92
C VAL A 3 7.87 -4.34 -0.02
N PHE A 4 6.89 -3.44 -0.03
CA PHE A 4 5.70 -3.51 -0.89
C PHE A 4 5.10 -2.11 -1.12
N PHE A 5 4.37 -1.98 -2.22
CA PHE A 5 3.34 -0.97 -2.44
C PHE A 5 2.12 -1.70 -3.01
N GLN A 6 0.92 -1.33 -2.55
CA GLN A 6 -0.32 -1.94 -3.01
C GLN A 6 -1.32 -0.84 -3.30
N ALA A 7 -1.71 -0.70 -4.58
CA ALA A 7 -2.86 0.10 -4.96
C ALA A 7 -4.14 -0.61 -4.50
N ALA A 8 -5.07 0.16 -3.92
CA ALA A 8 -6.34 -0.34 -3.42
C ALA A 8 -7.44 0.72 -3.62
N THR A 9 -8.68 0.24 -3.75
CA THR A 9 -9.88 1.08 -3.91
C THR A 9 -10.58 1.39 -2.59
N ASN A 10 -9.98 1.00 -1.45
CA ASN A 10 -10.54 1.17 -0.12
C ASN A 10 -9.41 1.31 0.92
N ASN A 11 -9.76 1.84 2.09
CA ASN A 11 -8.87 2.00 3.23
C ASN A 11 -9.11 0.95 4.34
N LYS A 12 -9.61 -0.24 4.00
CA LYS A 12 -9.92 -1.27 5.00
C LYS A 12 -8.62 -1.81 5.62
N ALA A 13 -8.62 -1.97 6.94
CA ALA A 13 -7.49 -2.57 7.67
C ALA A 13 -7.15 -3.98 7.19
N THR A 14 -8.14 -4.74 6.71
CA THR A 14 -7.94 -6.07 6.12
C THR A 14 -7.11 -6.04 4.84
N THR A 15 -7.29 -5.01 4.00
CA THR A 15 -6.51 -4.81 2.77
C THR A 15 -5.05 -4.55 3.11
N MET A 16 -4.79 -3.64 4.06
CA MET A 16 -3.43 -3.32 4.51
C MET A 16 -2.75 -4.52 5.19
N THR A 17 -3.48 -5.26 6.02
CA THR A 17 -2.97 -6.46 6.69
C THR A 17 -2.57 -7.54 5.67
N LYS A 18 -3.38 -7.77 4.64
CA LYS A 18 -3.03 -8.71 3.56
C LYS A 18 -1.76 -8.27 2.82
N ALA A 19 -1.65 -6.99 2.45
CA ALA A 19 -0.47 -6.47 1.78
C ALA A 19 0.79 -6.64 2.64
N PHE A 20 0.68 -6.36 3.94
CA PHE A 20 1.75 -6.57 4.91
C PHE A 20 2.18 -8.04 4.99
N MET A 21 1.24 -8.97 5.13
CA MET A 21 1.51 -10.41 5.19
C MET A 21 2.18 -10.93 3.91
N THR A 22 1.75 -10.49 2.73
CA THR A 22 2.41 -10.82 1.46
C THR A 22 3.86 -10.34 1.44
N GLY A 23 4.11 -9.13 1.97
CA GLY A 23 5.46 -8.60 2.15
C GLY A 23 6.32 -9.45 3.09
N THR A 24 5.77 -9.87 4.24
CA THR A 24 6.51 -10.68 5.22
C THR A 24 6.79 -12.09 4.72
N GLN A 25 5.91 -12.68 3.90
CA GLN A 25 6.18 -13.97 3.26
C GLN A 25 7.42 -13.92 2.36
N ARG A 26 7.66 -12.78 1.70
CA ARG A 26 8.79 -12.61 0.77
C ARG A 26 10.08 -12.16 1.45
N TYR A 27 9.99 -11.35 2.50
CA TYR A 27 11.15 -10.68 3.12
C TYR A 27 11.36 -11.03 4.60
N GLY A 28 10.57 -11.96 5.13
CA GLY A 28 10.54 -12.30 6.55
C GLY A 28 9.71 -11.30 7.37
N VAL A 29 9.30 -11.72 8.56
CA VAL A 29 8.59 -10.84 9.50
C VAL A 29 9.60 -9.83 10.07
N PRO A 30 9.31 -8.52 10.09
CA PRO A 30 10.22 -7.56 10.69
C PRO A 30 10.35 -7.77 12.21
N SER A 31 11.43 -7.25 12.79
CA SER A 31 11.59 -7.26 14.25
C SER A 31 10.62 -6.27 14.91
N ARG A 32 10.45 -5.08 14.34
CA ARG A 32 9.54 -4.05 14.82
C ARG A 32 8.89 -3.34 13.63
N VAL A 33 7.65 -2.88 13.80
CA VAL A 33 6.94 -2.01 12.86
C VAL A 33 6.64 -0.71 13.59
N ARG A 34 6.86 0.43 12.93
CA ARG A 34 6.41 1.74 13.41
C ARG A 34 5.27 2.21 12.52
N ASN A 35 4.23 2.76 13.13
CA ASN A 35 3.12 3.39 12.42
C ASN A 35 2.68 4.70 13.08
N ASP A 36 1.91 5.49 12.34
CA ASP A 36 1.16 6.60 12.91
C ASP A 36 -0.07 6.11 13.68
N HIS A 37 -0.72 7.02 14.39
CA HIS A 37 -2.00 6.74 15.02
C HIS A 37 -3.07 6.61 13.94
N GLY A 38 -3.61 5.40 13.78
CA GLY A 38 -4.66 5.13 12.80
C GLY A 38 -5.21 3.70 12.92
N LEU A 39 -6.52 3.55 12.67
CA LEU A 39 -7.20 2.25 12.79
C LEU A 39 -6.94 1.30 11.60
N GLU A 40 -6.52 1.84 10.46
CA GLU A 40 -6.21 1.08 9.25
C GLU A 40 -5.07 0.05 9.45
N ASN A 41 -4.22 0.26 10.46
CA ASN A 41 -3.04 -0.56 10.70
C ASN A 41 -3.17 -1.51 11.89
N ASN A 42 -4.35 -1.57 12.52
CA ASN A 42 -4.61 -2.43 13.68
C ASN A 42 -4.32 -3.90 13.40
N GLY A 43 -4.66 -4.41 12.22
CA GLY A 43 -4.40 -5.81 11.87
C GLY A 43 -2.90 -6.13 11.73
N VAL A 44 -2.07 -5.15 11.34
CA VAL A 44 -0.60 -5.28 11.35
C VAL A 44 -0.09 -5.35 12.79
N GLY A 45 -0.63 -4.52 13.68
CA GLY A 45 -0.34 -4.55 15.12
C GLY A 45 -0.62 -5.92 15.75
N ALA A 46 -1.83 -6.43 15.54
CA ALA A 46 -2.25 -7.74 16.04
C ALA A 46 -1.36 -8.87 15.48
N PHE A 47 -1.04 -8.85 14.18
CA PHE A 47 -0.12 -9.82 13.57
C PHE A 47 1.27 -9.77 14.22
N MET A 48 1.82 -8.57 14.42
CA MET A 48 3.17 -8.40 14.99
C MET A 48 3.23 -8.85 16.46
N ILE A 49 2.21 -8.56 17.26
CA ILE A 49 2.11 -9.02 18.66
C ILE A 49 2.02 -10.55 18.71
N ALA A 50 1.15 -11.14 17.91
CA ALA A 50 0.97 -12.59 17.87
C ALA A 50 2.25 -13.32 17.42
N HIS A 51 2.96 -12.79 16.42
CA HIS A 51 4.16 -13.43 15.87
C HIS A 51 5.41 -13.20 16.73
N ARG A 52 5.58 -12.01 17.32
CA ARG A 52 6.79 -11.62 18.07
C ARG A 52 6.67 -11.77 19.58
N GLY A 53 5.47 -12.04 20.07
CA GLY A 53 5.15 -12.15 21.48
C GLY A 53 4.79 -10.81 22.12
N PRO A 54 3.95 -10.86 23.16
CA PRO A 54 3.40 -9.68 23.77
C PRO A 54 4.44 -8.87 24.56
N ARG A 55 4.21 -7.56 24.72
CA ARG A 55 5.04 -6.61 25.50
C ARG A 55 6.52 -6.49 25.06
N ARG A 56 6.84 -6.88 23.83
CA ARG A 56 8.20 -6.75 23.25
C ARG A 56 8.47 -5.36 22.63
N GLY A 57 7.42 -4.53 22.47
CA GLY A 57 7.49 -3.31 21.66
C GLY A 57 7.68 -3.64 20.18
N SER A 58 6.98 -4.66 19.69
CA SER A 58 7.06 -5.13 18.29
C SER A 58 6.25 -4.26 17.32
N PHE A 59 5.27 -3.52 17.84
CA PHE A 59 4.52 -2.50 17.12
C PHE A 59 4.60 -1.20 17.93
N ILE A 60 5.08 -0.14 17.27
CA ILE A 60 5.30 1.18 17.86
C ILE A 60 4.36 2.14 17.18
N THR A 61 3.57 2.86 17.97
CA THR A 61 2.68 3.91 17.47
C THR A 61 3.22 5.26 17.93
N GLY A 62 3.25 6.25 17.04
CA GLY A 62 3.67 7.60 17.42
C GLY A 62 3.30 8.65 16.38
N THR A 63 3.56 9.92 16.69
CA THR A 63 3.19 11.03 15.81
C THR A 63 3.93 11.01 14.46
N SER A 64 3.28 11.49 13.41
CA SER A 64 3.78 11.51 12.03
C SER A 64 5.08 12.32 11.86
N VAL A 65 5.30 13.34 12.71
CA VAL A 65 6.52 14.17 12.72
C VAL A 65 7.81 13.35 12.95
N HIS A 66 7.70 12.17 13.54
CA HIS A 66 8.82 11.26 13.77
C HIS A 66 9.01 10.22 12.67
N ASN A 67 8.30 10.33 11.54
CA ASN A 67 8.46 9.45 10.38
C ASN A 67 9.12 10.14 9.15
N PRO A 68 10.22 10.91 9.31
CA PRO A 68 10.78 11.71 8.22
C PRO A 68 11.30 10.86 7.05
N ARG A 69 11.62 9.58 7.30
CA ARG A 69 12.10 8.65 6.27
C ARG A 69 10.98 8.22 5.33
N ILE A 70 9.79 7.88 5.86
CA ILE A 70 8.65 7.55 5.00
C ILE A 70 8.22 8.79 4.23
N GLU A 71 8.17 9.95 4.90
CA GLU A 71 7.75 11.22 4.27
C GLU A 71 8.66 11.63 3.12
N ARG A 72 9.97 11.43 3.26
CA ARG A 72 10.90 11.67 2.16
C ARG A 72 10.64 10.72 0.99
N MET A 73 10.45 9.43 1.26
CA MET A 73 10.15 8.43 0.24
C MET A 73 8.82 8.73 -0.46
N TRP A 74 7.79 9.16 0.27
CA TRP A 74 6.50 9.57 -0.29
C TRP A 74 6.64 10.71 -1.29
N ARG A 75 7.47 11.72 -1.00
CA ARG A 75 7.75 12.79 -1.97
C ARG A 75 8.41 12.27 -3.24
N ASP A 76 9.39 11.38 -3.10
CA ASP A 76 10.10 10.80 -4.25
C ASP A 76 9.16 9.88 -5.07
N LEU A 77 8.30 9.11 -4.40
CA LEU A 77 7.24 8.30 -5.01
C LEU A 77 6.24 9.16 -5.78
N PHE A 78 5.78 10.25 -5.17
CA PHE A 78 4.85 11.17 -5.82
C PHE A 78 5.46 11.76 -7.08
N ALA A 79 6.66 12.34 -6.97
CA ALA A 79 7.31 12.99 -8.10
C ALA A 79 7.56 12.03 -9.27
N SER A 80 7.91 10.76 -9.00
CA SER A 80 8.37 9.82 -10.02
C SER A 80 7.31 8.85 -10.55
N ALA A 81 6.27 8.54 -9.77
CA ALA A 81 5.34 7.47 -10.11
C ALA A 81 3.86 7.92 -10.09
N THR A 82 3.43 8.72 -9.12
CA THR A 82 1.99 9.00 -8.93
C THR A 82 1.53 10.37 -9.40
N SER A 83 2.43 11.33 -9.59
CA SER A 83 2.11 12.69 -10.05
C SER A 83 1.42 12.70 -11.41
N VAL A 84 1.78 11.78 -12.31
CA VAL A 84 1.14 11.65 -13.63
C VAL A 84 -0.33 11.29 -13.52
N PHE A 85 -0.71 10.40 -12.61
CA PHE A 85 -2.11 10.02 -12.38
C PHE A 85 -2.88 11.14 -11.70
N HIS A 86 -2.25 11.82 -10.72
CA HIS A 86 -2.85 12.99 -10.10
C HIS A 86 -3.19 14.05 -11.16
N SER A 87 -2.22 14.48 -11.98
CA SER A 87 -2.47 15.45 -13.05
C SER A 87 -3.51 14.95 -14.06
N LEU A 88 -3.50 13.66 -14.37
CA LEU A 88 -4.44 13.07 -15.30
C LEU A 88 -5.88 13.10 -14.78
N PHE A 89 -6.10 12.70 -13.53
CA PHE A 89 -7.44 12.67 -12.94
C PHE A 89 -7.98 14.08 -12.72
N THR A 90 -7.13 15.02 -12.31
CA THR A 90 -7.50 16.45 -12.26
C THR A 90 -7.93 16.94 -13.63
N TYR A 91 -7.19 16.60 -14.70
CA TYR A 91 -7.57 16.99 -16.05
C TYR A 91 -8.90 16.37 -16.50
N LEU A 92 -9.15 15.09 -16.21
CA LEU A 92 -10.40 14.42 -16.56
C LEU A 92 -11.60 15.03 -15.81
N GLU A 93 -11.41 15.43 -14.56
CA GLU A 93 -12.43 16.14 -13.77
C GLU A 93 -12.70 17.54 -14.32
N GLU A 94 -11.65 18.33 -14.57
CA GLU A 94 -11.75 19.70 -15.11
C GLU A 94 -12.34 19.76 -16.54
N SER A 95 -12.16 18.69 -17.32
CA SER A 95 -12.71 18.56 -18.67
C SER A 95 -14.10 17.92 -18.71
N GLU A 96 -14.73 17.69 -17.54
CA GLU A 96 -16.06 17.08 -17.38
C GLU A 96 -16.17 15.66 -17.95
N GLN A 97 -15.03 14.97 -18.14
CA GLN A 97 -14.97 13.57 -18.60
C GLN A 97 -15.07 12.58 -17.43
N LEU A 98 -14.69 13.01 -16.22
CA LEU A 98 -14.79 12.24 -14.98
C LEU A 98 -15.75 12.96 -14.02
N ASP A 99 -16.84 12.29 -13.68
CA ASP A 99 -17.76 12.74 -12.63
C ASP A 99 -17.54 11.90 -11.37
N LEU A 100 -17.01 12.53 -10.31
CA LEU A 100 -16.73 11.88 -9.02
C LEU A 100 -18.00 11.47 -8.26
N ALA A 101 -19.15 12.09 -8.57
CA ALA A 101 -20.44 11.71 -8.00
C ALA A 101 -21.07 10.53 -8.73
N ASN A 102 -20.59 10.18 -9.93
CA ASN A 102 -21.12 9.07 -10.71
C ASN A 102 -20.40 7.75 -10.35
N PRO A 103 -21.09 6.77 -9.74
CA PRO A 103 -20.48 5.50 -9.35
C PRO A 103 -19.98 4.67 -10.54
N VAL A 104 -20.59 4.82 -11.73
CA VAL A 104 -20.13 4.14 -12.96
C VAL A 104 -18.78 4.71 -13.38
N HIS A 105 -18.61 6.04 -13.37
CA HIS A 105 -17.33 6.67 -13.70
C HIS A 105 -16.26 6.27 -12.70
N MET A 106 -16.56 6.28 -11.40
CA MET A 106 -15.62 5.84 -10.36
C MET A 106 -15.25 4.36 -10.51
N TRP A 107 -16.20 3.51 -10.90
CA TRP A 107 -15.92 2.09 -11.15
C TRP A 107 -15.01 1.91 -12.36
N CYS A 108 -15.32 2.56 -13.49
CA CYS A 108 -14.51 2.52 -14.70
C CYS A 108 -13.10 3.05 -14.43
N LEU A 109 -12.98 4.13 -13.65
CA LEU A 109 -11.70 4.71 -13.24
C LEU A 109 -10.88 3.69 -12.45
N HIS A 110 -11.48 3.03 -11.44
CA HIS A 110 -10.81 2.00 -10.67
C HIS A 110 -10.41 0.79 -11.51
N HIS A 111 -11.33 0.28 -12.33
CA HIS A 111 -11.10 -0.89 -13.18
C HIS A 111 -9.91 -0.69 -14.12
N VAL A 112 -9.84 0.47 -14.77
CA VAL A 112 -8.76 0.81 -15.70
C VAL A 112 -7.49 1.17 -14.93
N PHE A 113 -7.53 2.12 -14.01
CA PHE A 113 -6.32 2.75 -13.48
C PHE A 113 -5.68 2.07 -12.29
N VAL A 114 -6.38 1.24 -11.51
CA VAL A 114 -5.72 0.51 -10.39
C VAL A 114 -4.57 -0.36 -10.90
N PRO A 115 -4.71 -1.17 -11.97
CA PRO A 115 -3.59 -1.88 -12.59
C PRO A 115 -2.47 -0.95 -13.08
N HIS A 116 -2.80 0.19 -13.71
CA HIS A 116 -1.79 1.16 -14.17
C HIS A 116 -0.99 1.76 -13.03
N VAL A 117 -1.66 2.18 -11.96
CA VAL A 117 -1.01 2.70 -10.76
C VAL A 117 -0.15 1.62 -10.12
N GLN A 118 -0.65 0.40 -9.97
CA GLN A 118 0.13 -0.71 -9.41
C GLN A 118 1.42 -0.96 -10.21
N ARG A 119 1.36 -0.98 -11.55
CA ARG A 119 2.56 -1.11 -12.39
C ARG A 119 3.58 0.00 -12.14
N ALA A 120 3.13 1.25 -12.03
CA ALA A 120 4.01 2.38 -11.71
C ALA A 120 4.64 2.25 -10.32
N LEU A 121 3.87 1.80 -9.32
CA LEU A 121 4.36 1.53 -7.97
C LEU A 121 5.41 0.41 -7.95
N ASP A 122 5.21 -0.64 -8.75
CA ASP A 122 6.15 -1.76 -8.87
C ASP A 122 7.47 -1.32 -9.52
N ILE A 123 7.40 -0.57 -10.63
CA ILE A 123 8.58 0.01 -11.28
C ILE A 123 9.35 0.92 -10.31
N PHE A 124 8.64 1.80 -9.59
CA PHE A 124 9.26 2.67 -8.60
C PHE A 124 9.93 1.85 -7.50
N ARG A 125 9.26 0.84 -6.95
CA ARG A 125 9.82 -0.03 -5.90
C ARG A 125 11.08 -0.74 -6.36
N GLU A 126 11.11 -1.27 -7.58
CA GLU A 126 12.29 -1.90 -8.15
C GLU A 126 13.45 -0.90 -8.29
N GLY A 127 13.19 0.26 -8.90
CA GLY A 127 14.17 1.34 -9.00
C GLY A 127 14.68 1.80 -7.64
N TRP A 128 13.77 1.98 -6.68
CA TRP A 128 14.10 2.35 -5.30
C TRP A 128 14.94 1.29 -4.61
N ASN A 129 14.73 0.00 -4.85
CA ASN A 129 15.51 -1.04 -4.18
C ASN A 129 16.89 -1.25 -4.81
N LEU A 130 17.07 -0.83 -6.07
CA LEU A 130 18.30 -0.99 -6.84
C LEU A 130 19.13 0.29 -6.96
N HIS A 131 18.63 1.46 -6.53
CA HIS A 131 19.42 2.69 -6.58
C HIS A 131 20.60 2.67 -5.59
N ARG A 132 21.68 3.36 -5.95
CA ARG A 132 22.87 3.48 -5.11
C ARG A 132 22.68 4.56 -4.07
N LEU A 133 22.95 4.22 -2.80
CA LEU A 133 22.92 5.17 -1.70
C LEU A 133 24.29 5.81 -1.52
N SER A 134 24.38 7.13 -1.70
CA SER A 134 25.63 7.89 -1.56
C SER A 134 26.25 7.77 -0.17
N GLY A 135 25.42 7.69 0.88
CA GLY A 135 25.87 7.53 2.28
C GLY A 135 26.33 6.11 2.64
N GLU A 136 26.06 5.11 1.78
CA GLU A 136 26.31 3.69 2.08
C GLU A 136 27.37 3.10 1.15
N ARG A 137 28.37 3.91 0.78
CA ARG A 137 29.45 3.55 -0.17
C ARG A 137 28.90 3.08 -1.53
N GLY A 138 27.75 3.61 -1.95
CA GLY A 138 27.11 3.26 -3.22
C GLY A 138 26.45 1.89 -3.24
N ARG A 139 26.22 1.27 -2.06
CA ARG A 139 25.42 0.04 -1.92
C ARG A 139 23.93 0.33 -2.14
N THR A 140 23.22 -0.65 -2.66
CA THR A 140 21.76 -0.55 -2.85
C THR A 140 21.01 -1.01 -1.60
N PRO A 141 19.75 -0.57 -1.40
CA PRO A 141 18.91 -1.10 -0.33
C PRO A 141 18.80 -2.63 -0.32
N THR A 142 18.73 -3.27 -1.50
CA THR A 142 18.73 -4.73 -1.62
C THR A 142 20.05 -5.35 -1.15
N GLN A 143 21.19 -4.77 -1.53
CA GLN A 143 22.50 -5.26 -1.09
C GLN A 143 22.65 -5.18 0.43
N LEU A 144 22.23 -4.05 1.03
CA LEU A 144 22.26 -3.86 2.49
C LEU A 144 21.35 -4.88 3.21
N TYR A 145 20.20 -5.19 2.64
CA TYR A 145 19.29 -6.20 3.17
C TYR A 145 19.92 -7.60 3.13
N ILE A 146 20.47 -8.02 1.99
CA ILE A 146 21.14 -9.33 1.85
C ILE A 146 22.33 -9.44 2.80
N GLU A 147 23.17 -8.40 2.87
CA GLU A 147 24.32 -8.34 3.78
C GLU A 147 23.87 -8.45 5.25
N GLY A 148 22.76 -7.78 5.61
CA GLY A 148 22.15 -7.87 6.93
C GLY A 148 21.68 -9.28 7.28
N MET A 149 21.00 -9.95 6.35
CA MET A 149 20.55 -11.34 6.53
C MET A 149 21.73 -12.30 6.73
N MET A 150 22.77 -12.19 5.88
CA MET A 150 23.96 -13.04 5.98
C MET A 150 24.69 -12.85 7.32
N ARG A 151 24.78 -11.62 7.82
CA ARG A 151 25.36 -11.32 9.14
C ARG A 151 24.57 -11.96 10.28
N GLN A 152 23.24 -11.91 10.23
CA GLN A 152 22.39 -12.53 11.25
C GLN A 152 22.48 -14.06 11.22
N ALA A 153 22.64 -14.65 10.03
CA ALA A 153 22.87 -16.09 9.86
C ALA A 153 24.14 -16.59 10.51
N GLY A 154 25.25 -15.88 10.33
CA GLY A 154 26.54 -16.23 10.94
C GLY A 154 26.56 -16.08 12.46
N GLN A 155 25.58 -15.39 13.06
CA GLN A 155 25.54 -15.08 14.50
C GLN A 155 24.48 -15.90 15.26
N GLY A 156 23.85 -16.91 14.63
CA GLY A 156 22.84 -17.76 15.30
C GLY A 156 21.60 -17.01 15.79
N HIS A 157 21.33 -15.81 15.25
CA HIS A 157 20.15 -15.03 15.64
C HIS A 157 18.91 -15.53 14.90
N ARG A 158 17.79 -15.64 15.64
CA ARG A 158 16.47 -16.20 15.23
C ARG A 158 15.74 -15.47 14.09
N GLY A 159 16.43 -14.69 13.26
CA GLY A 159 15.83 -14.02 12.11
C GLY A 159 15.48 -14.98 10.97
N ILE A 160 16.09 -16.17 10.96
CA ILE A 160 16.00 -17.16 9.87
C ILE A 160 14.99 -18.27 10.18
N ASP A 161 14.82 -18.61 11.46
CA ASP A 161 13.84 -19.61 11.93
C ASP A 161 12.37 -19.16 11.67
N ASP A 162 12.20 -17.90 11.30
CA ASP A 162 10.93 -17.21 11.14
C ASP A 162 10.35 -17.28 9.73
N MET A 163 10.98 -18.03 8.82
CA MET A 163 10.42 -18.35 7.50
C MET A 163 9.29 -19.39 7.57
N VAL A 164 9.00 -19.94 8.76
CA VAL A 164 7.88 -20.86 8.98
C VAL A 164 6.66 -20.07 9.45
N PHE A 165 5.71 -19.87 8.54
CA PHE A 165 4.43 -19.22 8.80
C PHE A 165 3.61 -20.02 9.83
N ARG A 166 3.24 -19.40 10.95
CA ARG A 166 2.19 -19.89 11.85
C ARG A 166 1.08 -18.83 11.92
N ALA A 167 -0.04 -19.08 11.27
CA ALA A 167 -1.21 -18.21 11.40
C ALA A 167 -1.69 -18.22 12.86
N PRO A 168 -1.96 -17.07 13.48
CA PRO A 168 -2.61 -17.04 14.77
C PRO A 168 -4.14 -17.08 14.57
N GLU A 169 -4.76 -18.13 15.08
CA GLU A 169 -6.21 -18.16 15.32
C GLU A 169 -6.51 -17.37 16.62
N GLY A 170 -7.30 -16.29 16.51
CA GLY A 170 -8.02 -15.72 17.67
C GLY A 170 -7.32 -14.67 18.53
N ALA A 171 -6.55 -13.72 17.98
CA ALA A 171 -6.00 -12.62 18.78
C ALA A 171 -7.09 -11.56 19.12
N ILE A 172 -7.42 -11.47 20.41
CA ILE A 172 -8.32 -10.49 21.03
C ILE A 172 -7.65 -9.11 21.03
N GLN A 173 -8.46 -8.09 20.77
CA GLN A 173 -8.12 -6.66 20.71
C GLN A 173 -7.88 -6.12 22.13
N ASP A 174 -6.61 -5.86 22.48
CA ASP A 174 -6.28 -5.03 23.65
C ASP A 174 -5.34 -3.90 23.21
N HIS A 175 -5.83 -2.67 23.34
CA HIS A 175 -5.16 -1.46 22.85
C HIS A 175 -4.05 -0.98 23.81
N GLU A 176 -3.92 -1.57 25.00
CA GLU A 176 -2.89 -1.21 26.00
C GLU A 176 -1.52 -1.85 25.74
N GLU A 177 -1.38 -2.67 24.69
CA GLU A 177 -0.17 -3.48 24.47
C GLU A 177 0.89 -2.83 23.54
N TYR A 178 0.60 -1.65 23.00
CA TYR A 178 1.47 -0.95 22.06
C TYR A 178 2.62 -0.22 22.76
N GLY A 179 3.80 -0.23 22.14
CA GLY A 179 4.92 0.58 22.64
C GLY A 179 4.67 2.07 22.37
N ILE A 180 4.59 2.87 23.42
CA ILE A 180 4.49 4.33 23.37
C ILE A 180 5.92 4.90 23.44
N ASP A 181 6.27 5.81 22.52
CA ASP A 181 7.46 6.66 22.65
C ASP A 181 7.11 7.81 23.62
N ASP A 182 7.50 7.72 24.88
CA ASP A 182 7.33 8.82 25.84
C ASP A 182 8.33 9.96 25.56
N GLU A 183 7.80 11.14 25.21
CA GLU A 183 8.19 12.52 25.63
C GLU A 183 7.75 13.60 24.62
N VAL A 184 6.45 13.72 24.29
CA VAL A 184 5.89 14.99 23.77
C VAL A 184 4.40 15.07 24.16
N GLU A 185 3.94 16.22 24.67
CA GLU A 185 2.51 16.51 24.80
C GLU A 185 1.83 16.43 23.42
N VAL A 186 1.00 15.40 23.24
CA VAL A 186 0.27 15.15 22.00
C VAL A 186 -0.94 16.09 21.97
N ALA A 187 -0.92 17.09 21.09
CA ALA A 187 -2.13 17.83 20.74
C ALA A 187 -3.16 16.83 20.19
N PRO A 188 -4.45 16.92 20.57
CA PRO A 188 -5.48 16.02 20.05
C PRO A 188 -5.54 16.18 18.53
N GLN A 189 -5.00 15.21 17.80
CA GLN A 189 -5.27 15.05 16.38
C GLN A 189 -6.67 14.47 16.31
N GLU A 190 -7.63 15.24 15.80
CA GLU A 190 -8.91 14.69 15.39
C GLU A 190 -8.61 13.65 14.31
N ASP A 191 -8.79 12.38 14.64
CA ASP A 191 -8.69 11.26 13.71
C ASP A 191 -9.65 11.52 12.54
N MET A 192 -9.16 12.10 11.44
CA MET A 192 -9.93 12.24 10.23
C MET A 192 -10.11 10.85 9.62
N ILE A 193 -11.19 10.18 10.02
CA ILE A 193 -11.65 8.96 9.35
C ILE A 193 -12.06 9.36 7.93
N ILE A 194 -11.15 9.16 6.98
CA ILE A 194 -11.46 9.31 5.55
C ILE A 194 -12.38 8.13 5.19
N ASN A 195 -13.68 8.37 5.04
CA ASN A 195 -14.59 7.33 4.59
C ASN A 195 -14.51 7.19 3.07
N VAL A 196 -13.90 6.11 2.57
CA VAL A 196 -13.85 5.79 1.14
C VAL A 196 -15.08 4.96 0.79
N SER A 197 -16.00 5.56 0.02
CA SER A 197 -17.20 4.87 -0.47
C SER A 197 -16.83 3.62 -1.26
N ASN A 198 -17.51 2.51 -0.99
CA ASN A 198 -17.34 1.30 -1.79
C ASN A 198 -17.95 1.51 -3.18
N VAL A 199 -17.20 1.15 -4.22
CA VAL A 199 -17.64 1.28 -5.61
C VAL A 199 -17.80 -0.13 -6.18
N ASP A 200 -19.05 -0.58 -6.28
CA ASP A 200 -19.39 -1.90 -6.78
C ASP A 200 -19.44 -1.92 -8.31
N CYS A 201 -19.24 -3.10 -8.90
CA CYS A 201 -19.36 -3.29 -10.34
C CYS A 201 -20.80 -3.03 -10.79
N PRO A 202 -21.04 -2.08 -11.72
CA PRO A 202 -22.39 -1.82 -12.21
C PRO A 202 -22.85 -2.89 -13.21
N LEU A 203 -21.92 -3.67 -13.79
CA LEU A 203 -22.20 -4.66 -14.83
C LEU A 203 -22.54 -6.03 -14.25
N ASN A 204 -23.42 -6.75 -14.95
CA ASN A 204 -23.59 -8.19 -14.73
C ASN A 204 -22.39 -8.97 -15.30
N GLU A 205 -22.28 -10.25 -14.98
CA GLU A 205 -21.16 -11.10 -15.37
C GLU A 205 -20.98 -11.25 -16.90
N GLN A 206 -22.08 -11.27 -17.66
CA GLN A 206 -22.05 -11.38 -19.11
C GLN A 206 -21.51 -10.11 -19.76
N ASP A 207 -22.01 -8.95 -19.32
CA ASP A 207 -21.58 -7.65 -19.83
C ASP A 207 -20.16 -7.31 -19.39
N PHE A 208 -19.76 -7.73 -18.19
CA PHE A 208 -18.36 -7.62 -17.74
C PHE A 208 -17.42 -8.45 -18.62
N THR A 209 -17.79 -9.68 -18.96
CA THR A 209 -16.99 -10.52 -19.89
C THR A 209 -16.89 -9.87 -21.28
N ARG A 210 -17.98 -9.25 -21.76
CA ARG A 210 -17.98 -8.52 -23.04
C ARG A 210 -17.09 -7.28 -22.99
N LEU A 211 -17.10 -6.55 -21.87
CA LEU A 211 -16.21 -5.41 -21.65
C LEU A 211 -14.74 -5.84 -21.75
N GLU A 212 -14.33 -6.90 -21.05
CA GLU A 212 -12.94 -7.38 -21.06
C GLU A 212 -12.48 -7.83 -22.46
N GLN A 213 -13.39 -8.34 -23.29
CA GLN A 213 -13.09 -8.69 -24.67
C GLN A 213 -12.99 -7.48 -25.61
N THR A 214 -13.64 -6.38 -25.24
CA THR A 214 -13.78 -5.19 -26.09
C THR A 214 -12.73 -4.13 -25.77
N VAL A 215 -12.47 -3.91 -24.47
CA VAL A 215 -11.57 -2.86 -23.97
C VAL A 215 -10.32 -3.53 -23.42
N ASN A 216 -9.21 -3.42 -24.16
CA ASN A 216 -7.91 -3.81 -23.64
C ASN A 216 -7.38 -2.71 -22.71
N ILE A 217 -7.42 -2.95 -21.40
CA ILE A 217 -6.96 -2.00 -20.39
C ILE A 217 -5.44 -1.81 -20.36
N GLU A 218 -4.66 -2.66 -21.05
CA GLU A 218 -3.20 -2.58 -21.13
C GLU A 218 -2.67 -1.58 -22.20
N SER A 219 -3.41 -0.50 -22.50
CA SER A 219 -3.01 0.49 -23.52
C SER A 219 -1.73 1.27 -23.17
N ASP A 220 -0.95 1.60 -24.22
CA ASP A 220 0.24 2.45 -24.18
C ASP A 220 -0.08 3.96 -24.00
N HIS A 221 -1.34 4.37 -24.20
CA HIS A 221 -1.78 5.78 -24.17
C HIS A 221 -2.23 6.28 -22.79
N LYS A 222 -1.52 5.88 -21.73
CA LYS A 222 -1.83 6.26 -20.33
C LYS A 222 -3.25 5.88 -19.86
N GLY A 223 -3.97 5.02 -20.60
CA GLY A 223 -5.26 4.44 -20.19
C GLY A 223 -6.51 5.35 -20.31
N VAL A 224 -6.39 6.56 -20.87
CA VAL A 224 -7.53 7.49 -21.01
C VAL A 224 -8.54 6.99 -22.03
N ASP A 225 -8.04 6.54 -23.17
CA ASP A 225 -8.79 5.86 -24.21
C ASP A 225 -9.58 4.66 -23.66
N CYS A 226 -8.92 3.82 -22.86
CA CYS A 226 -9.57 2.70 -22.20
C CYS A 226 -10.65 3.14 -21.22
N PHE A 227 -10.40 4.20 -20.44
CA PHE A 227 -11.36 4.75 -19.49
C PHE A 227 -12.62 5.27 -20.21
N LEU A 228 -12.46 6.08 -21.25
CA LEU A 228 -13.58 6.62 -22.01
C LEU A 228 -14.38 5.50 -22.69
N ALA A 229 -13.69 4.53 -23.31
CA ALA A 229 -14.34 3.37 -23.91
C ALA A 229 -15.11 2.52 -22.87
N CYS A 230 -14.56 2.39 -21.66
CA CYS A 230 -15.20 1.67 -20.56
C CYS A 230 -16.47 2.41 -20.09
N VAL A 231 -16.41 3.73 -19.94
CA VAL A 231 -17.58 4.57 -19.60
C VAL A 231 -18.66 4.49 -20.70
N GLU A 232 -18.28 4.61 -21.97
CA GLU A 232 -19.20 4.48 -23.11
C GLU A 232 -19.86 3.09 -23.14
N PHE A 233 -19.08 2.02 -22.92
CA PHE A 233 -19.61 0.67 -22.86
C PHE A 233 -20.64 0.54 -21.73
N CYS A 234 -20.30 0.95 -20.51
CA CYS A 234 -21.21 0.89 -19.37
C CYS A 234 -22.51 1.66 -19.63
N ASN A 235 -22.42 2.87 -20.18
CA ASN A 235 -23.60 3.67 -20.52
C ASN A 235 -24.46 3.07 -21.65
N SER A 236 -23.91 2.14 -22.45
CA SER A 236 -24.66 1.46 -23.51
C SER A 236 -25.44 0.23 -23.03
N VAL A 237 -25.09 -0.32 -21.86
CA VAL A 237 -25.67 -1.57 -21.32
C VAL A 237 -26.45 -1.38 -20.01
N LEU A 238 -26.31 -0.23 -19.36
CA LEU A 238 -27.07 0.18 -18.16
C LEU A 238 -28.31 1.00 -18.53
#